data_AF-A0A3M2G6T5-F1
#
_entry.id   AF-A0A3M2G6T5-F1
#
_cell.length_a   1.000
_cell.length_b   1.000
_cell.length_c   1.000
_cell.angle_alpha   90.00
_cell.angle_beta   90.00
_cell.angle_gamma   90.00
#
_symmetry.space_group_name_H-M   'P 1'
#
loop_
_entity.id
_entity.type
_entity.pdbx_description
1 polymer ?
#
loop_
_entity_poly.entity_id
_entity_poly.type
_entity_poly.pdbx_seq_one_letter_code
_entity_poly.pdbx_strand_id
1 'polypeptide(L)'
;RFATLSPVPGLRRWAESTGHEVDTSADGLRRLTACYLLTAKRGGEPLDPVARFHLRNGARLEQIDVGGDPSPRGLAQSYGVLVNYLYDPDTLAANHEAYVHEGRVAHSPAVAALLGGTDETGAA
;
A
#
# COMPACT_ATOMS: atom_id res chain seq x y z
N ARG A 1 14.26 7.80 13.63
CA ARG A 1 13.29 7.35 12.60
C ARG A 1 14.06 6.67 11.49
N PHE A 2 13.54 5.58 10.93
CA PHE A 2 14.13 4.94 9.75
C PHE A 2 13.03 4.47 8.80
N ALA A 3 13.31 4.45 7.50
CA ALA A 3 12.38 4.00 6.47
C ALA A 3 12.96 2.82 5.70
N THR A 4 12.09 1.95 5.19
CA THR A 4 12.47 0.90 4.25
C THR A 4 12.12 1.30 2.82
N LEU A 5 12.68 0.62 1.82
CA LEU A 5 12.19 0.66 0.45
C LEU A 5 11.82 -0.78 0.08
N SER A 6 10.53 -1.07 0.05
CA SER A 6 9.98 -2.43 0.10
C SER A 6 9.19 -2.78 -1.16
N PRO A 7 9.28 -4.02 -1.67
CA PRO A 7 8.46 -4.46 -2.79
C PRO A 7 6.98 -4.62 -2.38
N VAL A 8 6.09 -4.60 -3.39
CA VAL A 8 4.64 -4.78 -3.23
C VAL A 8 4.17 -6.05 -3.95
N PRO A 9 4.66 -7.25 -3.57
CA PRO A 9 4.39 -8.47 -4.30
C PRO A 9 2.90 -8.80 -4.33
N GLY A 10 2.36 -8.99 -5.53
CA GLY A 10 0.98 -9.44 -5.73
C GLY A 10 0.01 -8.34 -6.10
N LEU A 11 0.43 -7.06 -6.10
CA LEU A 11 -0.40 -5.94 -6.56
C LEU A 11 -0.97 -6.19 -7.96
N ARG A 12 -0.12 -6.52 -8.94
CA ARG A 12 -0.56 -6.76 -10.33
C ARG A 12 -1.55 -7.93 -10.42
N ARG A 13 -1.23 -9.05 -9.77
CA ARG A 13 -2.12 -10.22 -9.73
C ARG A 13 -3.47 -9.88 -9.11
N TRP A 14 -3.47 -9.13 -8.01
CA TRP A 14 -4.69 -8.72 -7.34
C TRP A 14 -5.54 -7.87 -8.30
N ALA A 15 -4.98 -6.82 -8.89
CA ALA A 15 -5.68 -5.93 -9.83
C ALA A 15 -6.29 -6.70 -11.01
N GLU A 16 -5.50 -7.60 -11.62
CA GLU A 16 -5.95 -8.50 -12.71
C GLU A 16 -7.09 -9.41 -12.25
N SER A 17 -7.01 -10.01 -11.05
CA SER A 17 -8.03 -10.93 -10.54
C SER A 17 -9.35 -10.27 -10.18
N THR A 18 -9.32 -8.99 -9.84
CA THR A 18 -10.50 -8.18 -9.49
C THR A 18 -11.14 -7.50 -10.71
N GLY A 19 -10.51 -7.57 -11.88
CA GLY A 19 -10.98 -6.91 -13.10
C GLY A 19 -10.90 -5.37 -13.03
N HIS A 20 -10.01 -4.81 -12.22
CA HIS A 20 -9.79 -3.36 -12.18
C HIS A 20 -9.17 -2.91 -13.50
N GLU A 21 -9.75 -1.89 -14.12
CA GLU A 21 -9.06 -1.15 -15.17
C GLU A 21 -7.87 -0.41 -14.53
N VAL A 22 -6.67 -0.68 -15.01
CA VAL A 22 -5.43 -0.15 -14.42
C VAL A 22 -5.00 1.08 -15.21
N ASP A 23 -5.16 2.25 -14.63
CA ASP A 23 -4.44 3.44 -15.07
C ASP A 23 -2.95 3.28 -14.73
N THR A 24 -2.13 3.11 -15.77
CA THR A 24 -0.68 2.96 -15.64
C THR A 24 0.07 4.28 -15.47
N SER A 25 -0.63 5.41 -15.39
CA SER A 25 -0.02 6.69 -15.00
C SER A 25 0.56 6.59 -13.58
N ALA A 26 1.49 7.51 -13.25
CA ALA A 26 2.07 7.52 -11.91
C ALA A 26 1.01 7.71 -10.81
N ASP A 27 0.00 8.55 -11.06
CA ASP A 27 -1.07 8.79 -10.08
C ASP A 27 -2.06 7.63 -10.02
N GLY A 28 -2.40 7.03 -11.17
CA GLY A 28 -3.19 5.80 -11.24
C GLY A 28 -2.56 4.66 -10.44
N LEU A 29 -1.26 4.41 -10.63
CA LEU A 29 -0.52 3.39 -9.91
C LEU A 29 -0.39 3.68 -8.41
N ARG A 30 -0.26 4.96 -8.01
CA ARG A 30 -0.28 5.35 -6.59
C ARG A 30 -1.63 5.04 -5.94
N ARG A 31 -2.74 5.41 -6.60
CA ARG A 31 -4.09 5.16 -6.11
C ARG A 31 -4.41 3.66 -6.04
N LEU A 32 -4.05 2.91 -7.08
CA LEU A 32 -4.20 1.46 -7.12
C LEU A 32 -3.40 0.79 -5.98
N THR A 33 -2.15 1.20 -5.78
CA THR A 33 -1.29 0.66 -4.72
C THR A 33 -1.83 0.98 -3.33
N ALA A 34 -2.31 2.21 -3.10
CA ALA A 34 -2.95 2.60 -1.85
C ALA A 34 -4.21 1.76 -1.60
N CYS A 35 -5.07 1.59 -2.61
CA CYS A 35 -6.26 0.76 -2.52
C CYS A 35 -5.90 -0.69 -2.15
N TYR A 36 -4.94 -1.29 -2.84
CA TYR A 36 -4.45 -2.64 -2.56
C TYR A 36 -3.95 -2.78 -1.11
N LEU A 37 -3.02 -1.92 -0.68
CA LEU A 37 -2.37 -2.06 0.62
C LEU A 37 -3.30 -1.78 1.81
N LEU A 38 -4.32 -0.91 1.64
CA LEU A 38 -5.22 -0.52 2.71
C LEU A 38 -6.50 -1.37 2.77
N THR A 39 -6.99 -1.86 1.62
CA THR A 39 -8.33 -2.47 1.54
C THR A 39 -8.32 -3.94 1.16
N ALA A 40 -7.33 -4.43 0.40
CA ALA A 40 -7.28 -5.84 0.03
C ALA A 40 -6.86 -6.67 1.24
N LYS A 41 -7.78 -7.52 1.75
CA LYS A 41 -7.56 -8.33 2.95
C LYS A 41 -7.85 -9.81 2.73
N ARG A 42 -7.13 -10.68 3.45
CA ARG A 42 -7.42 -12.11 3.59
C ARG A 42 -7.42 -12.49 5.05
N GLY A 43 -8.56 -12.95 5.56
CA GLY A 43 -8.70 -13.31 6.98
C GLY A 43 -8.47 -12.13 7.92
N GLY A 44 -8.82 -10.91 7.49
CA GLY A 44 -8.69 -9.68 8.29
C GLY A 44 -7.34 -8.96 8.18
N GLU A 45 -6.29 -9.61 7.67
CA GLU A 45 -4.98 -8.99 7.44
C GLU A 45 -4.82 -8.48 5.99
N PRO A 46 -3.98 -7.46 5.74
CA PRO A 46 -3.57 -7.06 4.40
C PRO A 46 -3.12 -8.25 3.54
N LEU A 47 -3.55 -8.26 2.27
CA LEU A 47 -3.24 -9.34 1.34
C LEU A 47 -1.73 -9.42 1.05
N ASP A 48 -1.07 -8.27 1.03
CA ASP A 48 0.37 -8.17 0.79
C ASP A 48 1.19 -8.70 1.99
N PRO A 49 2.06 -9.71 1.79
CA PRO A 49 2.84 -10.29 2.88
C PRO A 49 3.93 -9.34 3.43
N VAL A 50 4.46 -8.44 2.60
CA VAL A 50 5.50 -7.48 3.01
C VAL A 50 4.88 -6.38 3.86
N ALA A 51 3.68 -5.91 3.50
CA ALA A 51 2.88 -5.01 4.31
C ALA A 51 2.58 -5.60 5.69
N ARG A 52 2.10 -6.86 5.74
CA ARG A 52 1.86 -7.54 7.02
C ARG A 52 3.09 -7.59 7.90
N PHE A 53 4.26 -7.88 7.32
CA PHE A 53 5.52 -7.89 8.07
C PHE A 53 5.82 -6.51 8.67
N HIS A 54 5.79 -5.44 7.88
CA HIS A 54 6.12 -4.10 8.38
C HIS A 54 5.10 -3.56 9.38
N LEU A 55 3.81 -3.73 9.11
CA LEU A 55 2.72 -3.26 9.97
C LEU A 55 2.70 -4.02 11.31
N ARG A 56 2.94 -5.34 11.28
CA ARG A 56 3.12 -6.14 12.50
C ARG A 56 4.34 -5.70 13.31
N ASN A 57 5.33 -5.04 12.72
CA ASN A 57 6.46 -4.47 13.45
C ASN A 57 6.26 -2.98 13.81
N GLY A 58 5.04 -2.45 13.69
CA GLY A 58 4.70 -1.08 14.11
C GLY A 58 5.07 0.02 13.12
N ALA A 59 5.47 -0.35 11.90
CA ALA A 59 5.69 0.64 10.86
C ALA A 59 4.37 1.22 10.36
N ARG A 60 4.43 2.40 9.74
CA ARG A 60 3.33 2.95 8.94
C ARG A 60 3.70 2.99 7.46
N LEU A 61 2.73 2.81 6.58
CA LEU A 61 2.92 3.05 5.16
C LEU A 61 3.09 4.55 4.92
N GLU A 62 4.30 4.96 4.52
CA GLU A 62 4.67 6.37 4.43
C GLU A 62 4.46 6.94 3.03
N GLN A 63 4.96 6.24 2.01
CA GLN A 63 5.05 6.75 0.64
C GLN A 63 4.97 5.59 -0.37
N ILE A 64 4.50 5.93 -1.58
CA ILE A 64 4.41 5.03 -2.72
C ILE A 64 5.27 5.57 -3.86
N ASP A 65 6.26 4.77 -4.28
CA ASP A 65 7.28 5.11 -5.27
C ASP A 65 7.05 4.35 -6.58
N VAL A 66 6.48 5.03 -7.56
CA VAL A 66 6.32 4.50 -8.92
C VAL A 66 7.65 4.54 -9.64
N GLY A 67 8.00 3.45 -10.34
CA GLY A 67 9.29 3.32 -11.02
C GLY A 67 10.46 3.03 -10.06
N GLY A 68 10.18 2.68 -8.80
CA GLY A 68 11.20 2.31 -7.82
C GLY A 68 11.91 0.99 -8.13
N ASP A 69 11.27 0.07 -8.87
CA ASP A 69 11.87 -1.18 -9.32
C ASP A 69 11.61 -1.42 -10.82
N PRO A 70 12.48 -0.95 -11.72
CA PRO A 70 12.32 -1.14 -13.17
C PRO A 70 12.69 -2.57 -13.63
N SER A 71 13.06 -3.48 -12.73
CA SER A 71 13.42 -4.84 -13.12
C SER A 71 12.20 -5.58 -13.71
N PRO A 72 12.41 -6.56 -14.61
CA PRO A 72 11.30 -7.38 -15.14
C PRO A 72 10.45 -8.02 -14.03
N ARG A 73 11.08 -8.37 -12.90
CA ARG A 73 10.38 -8.88 -11.73
C ARG A 73 9.52 -7.82 -11.06
N GLY A 74 10.04 -6.62 -10.80
CA GLY A 74 9.29 -5.51 -10.21
C GLY A 74 8.08 -5.14 -11.06
N LEU A 75 8.28 -5.03 -12.38
CA LEU A 75 7.20 -4.79 -13.35
C LEU A 75 6.12 -5.88 -13.32
N ALA A 76 6.53 -7.16 -13.27
CA ALA A 76 5.61 -8.30 -13.22
C ALA A 76 4.88 -8.45 -11.87
N GLN A 77 5.46 -7.97 -10.77
CA GLN A 77 4.87 -8.10 -9.43
C GLN A 77 3.96 -6.92 -9.06
N SER A 78 4.37 -5.71 -9.42
CA SER A 78 3.77 -4.47 -8.91
C SER A 78 3.87 -3.28 -9.88
N TYR A 79 4.00 -3.50 -11.19
CA TYR A 79 4.21 -2.41 -12.16
C TYR A 79 5.47 -1.56 -11.86
N GLY A 80 6.44 -2.14 -11.15
CA GLY A 80 7.66 -1.47 -10.73
C GLY A 80 7.49 -0.51 -9.55
N VAL A 81 6.36 -0.62 -8.82
CA VAL A 81 6.11 0.15 -7.60
C VAL A 81 6.86 -0.45 -6.41
N LEU A 82 7.53 0.42 -5.66
CA LEU A 82 8.01 0.17 -4.31
C LEU A 82 7.28 1.09 -3.32
N VAL A 83 7.40 0.80 -2.03
CA VAL A 83 6.81 1.64 -0.96
C VAL A 83 7.77 1.83 0.19
N ASN A 84 7.64 2.96 0.88
CA ASN A 84 8.33 3.17 2.14
C ASN A 84 7.44 2.83 3.33
N TYR A 85 7.99 2.03 4.25
CA TYR A 85 7.43 1.90 5.60
C TYR A 85 8.31 2.68 6.58
N LEU A 86 7.72 3.65 7.29
CA LEU A 86 8.43 4.42 8.31
C LEU A 86 8.26 3.77 9.68
N TYR A 87 9.39 3.54 10.33
CA TYR A 87 9.49 3.19 11.73
C TYR A 87 9.85 4.42 12.55
N ASP A 88 8.89 4.86 13.35
CA ASP A 88 9.00 6.03 14.22
C ASP A 88 8.88 5.58 15.68
N PRO A 89 9.94 5.68 16.51
CA PRO A 89 9.92 5.23 17.91
C PRO A 89 8.74 5.77 18.71
N ASP A 90 8.29 6.98 18.39
CA ASP A 90 7.19 7.67 19.07
C ASP A 90 5.81 7.00 18.82
N THR A 91 5.67 6.27 17.71
CA THR A 91 4.39 5.65 17.30
C THR A 91 4.47 4.14 17.14
N LEU A 92 5.67 3.56 17.17
CA LEU A 92 5.95 2.15 16.89
C LEU A 92 5.05 1.20 17.69
N ALA A 93 5.04 1.34 19.02
CA ALA A 93 4.26 0.49 19.90
C ALA A 93 2.75 0.66 19.67
N ALA A 94 2.28 1.90 19.54
CA ALA A 94 0.86 2.18 19.29
C ALA A 94 0.39 1.60 17.94
N ASN A 95 1.21 1.70 16.89
CA ASN A 95 0.92 1.11 15.58
C ASN A 95 0.92 -0.43 15.62
N HIS A 96 1.84 -1.03 16.39
CA HIS A 96 1.89 -2.48 16.57
C HIS A 96 0.61 -2.99 17.23
N GLU A 97 0.25 -2.43 18.38
CA GLU A 97 -0.94 -2.81 19.16
C GLU A 97 -2.21 -2.65 18.32
N ALA A 98 -2.33 -1.50 17.65
CA ALA A 98 -3.39 -1.21 16.69
C ALA A 98 -3.54 -2.28 15.60
N TYR A 99 -2.42 -2.67 14.99
CA TYR A 99 -2.45 -3.65 13.91
C TYR A 99 -2.80 -5.04 14.45
N VAL A 100 -2.18 -5.47 15.55
CA VAL A 100 -2.36 -6.81 16.12
C VAL A 100 -3.77 -7.01 16.69
N HIS A 101 -4.34 -6.00 17.34
CA HIS A 101 -5.63 -6.13 18.02
C HIS A 101 -6.82 -5.69 17.17
N GLU A 102 -6.65 -4.71 16.29
CA GLU A 102 -7.76 -4.12 15.53
C GLU A 102 -7.62 -4.34 14.01
N GLY A 103 -6.49 -4.84 13.52
CA GLY A 103 -6.22 -4.96 12.08
C GLY A 103 -6.14 -3.60 11.37
N ARG A 104 -5.82 -2.54 12.11
CA ARG A 104 -5.71 -1.17 11.62
C ARG A 104 -4.37 -0.94 10.93
N VAL A 105 -4.42 -0.54 9.67
CA VAL A 105 -3.24 -0.23 8.86
C VAL A 105 -2.82 1.21 9.13
N ALA A 106 -1.68 1.41 9.78
CA ALA A 106 -1.11 2.75 9.94
C ALA A 106 -0.58 3.28 8.60
N HIS A 107 -0.95 4.49 8.22
CA HIS A 107 -0.53 5.13 6.97
C HIS A 107 -0.36 6.65 7.13
N SER A 108 0.40 7.28 6.23
CA SER A 108 0.58 8.73 6.22
C SER A 108 -0.68 9.46 5.71
N PRO A 109 -0.83 10.77 6.00
CA PRO A 109 -1.89 11.59 5.40
C PRO A 109 -1.81 11.66 3.88
N ALA A 110 -0.59 11.65 3.31
CA ALA A 110 -0.39 11.65 1.87
C ALA A 110 -0.95 10.38 1.22
N VAL A 111 -0.76 9.22 1.85
CA VAL A 111 -1.35 7.96 1.39
C VAL A 111 -2.88 7.97 1.55
N ALA A 112 -3.40 8.54 2.64
CA ALA A 112 -4.84 8.67 2.84
C ALA A 112 -5.52 9.49 1.72
N ALA A 113 -4.89 10.58 1.28
CA ALA A 113 -5.41 11.45 0.23
C ALA A 113 -5.56 10.75 -1.14
N LEU A 114 -4.81 9.66 -1.38
CA LEU A 114 -4.91 8.87 -2.62
C LEU A 114 -6.25 8.13 -2.73
N LEU A 115 -6.92 7.82 -1.61
CA LEU A 115 -8.22 7.15 -1.61
C LEU A 115 -9.40 8.13 -1.79
N GLY A 116 -9.22 9.42 -1.48
CA GLY A 116 -10.28 10.42 -1.48
C GLY A 116 -10.47 11.20 -2.79
N GLY A 117 -9.86 10.76 -3.90
CA GLY A 117 -9.93 11.45 -5.18
C GLY A 117 -10.69 10.67 -6.25
N THR A 118 -11.89 10.17 -5.90
CA THR A 118 -12.91 9.90 -6.92
C THR A 118 -13.55 11.23 -7.27
N ASP A 119 -13.24 11.76 -8.45
CA ASP A 119 -13.98 12.86 -9.03
C ASP A 119 -15.47 12.51 -9.09
N GLU A 120 -16.29 13.47 -8.66
CA GLU A 120 -17.73 13.47 -8.86
C GLU A 120 -18.06 13.48 -10.36
N THR A 121 -18.18 12.31 -10.97
CA THR A 121 -18.81 12.19 -12.28
C THR A 121 -19.65 10.93 -12.33
N GLY A 122 -20.97 11.13 -12.15
CA GLY A 122 -21.97 10.13 -12.53
C GLY A 122 -23.06 9.84 -11.50
N ALA A 123 -23.80 10.85 -11.04
CA ALA A 123 -25.20 10.71 -10.60
C ALA A 123 -25.85 12.07 -10.35
N ALA A 124 -26.38 12.68 -11.43
CA ALA A 124 -27.58 13.51 -11.42
C ALA A 124 -28.17 13.50 -12.83
#